data_AF-A0A7Z2VPW9-F1
#
_entry.id   AF-A0A7Z2VPW9-F1
#
_cell.length_a   1.000
_cell.length_b   1.000
_cell.length_c   1.000
_cell.angle_alpha   90.00
_cell.angle_beta   90.00
_cell.angle_gamma   90.00
#
_symmetry.space_group_name_H-M   'P 1'
#
loop_
_entity.id
_entity.type
_entity.pdbx_description
1 polymer ?
#
loop_
_entity_poly.entity_id
_entity_poly.type
_entity_poly.pdbx_seq_one_letter_code
_entity_poly.pdbx_strand_id
1 'polypeptide(L)'
;MGWDSTPRTVQSDTHANIGYPFTPVLVDNTPEQFKEALIAVRDYLDRGQLSTPIVTVNSWNEWTEGSYLEPDTVNGLGYLEAIKEVFGIRK
;
A
#
# COMPACT_ATOMS: atom_id res chain seq x y z
N MET A 1 1.94 0.30 3.50
CA MET A 1 1.33 -0.36 2.35
C MET A 1 2.39 -1.14 1.62
N GLY A 2 2.27 -2.46 1.60
CA GLY A 2 3.24 -3.35 0.97
C GLY A 2 2.59 -4.41 0.10
N TRP A 3 3.33 -5.48 -0.14
CA TRP A 3 2.90 -6.65 -0.89
C TRP A 3 3.78 -7.84 -0.51
N ASP A 4 3.19 -8.86 0.11
CA ASP A 4 3.86 -10.11 0.46
C ASP A 4 2.90 -11.30 0.41
N SER A 5 2.86 -12.01 -0.71
CA SER A 5 2.05 -13.21 -0.87
C SER A 5 2.72 -14.49 -0.33
N THR A 6 3.94 -14.41 0.24
CA THR A 6 4.68 -15.59 0.72
C THR A 6 3.96 -16.37 1.82
N PRO A 7 3.12 -15.77 2.72
CA PRO A 7 2.35 -16.54 3.70
C PRO A 7 1.35 -17.52 3.07
N ARG A 8 1.01 -17.35 1.79
CA ARG A 8 0.14 -18.25 1.02
C ARG A 8 0.91 -19.43 0.39
N THR A 9 2.23 -19.49 0.57
CA THR A 9 3.11 -20.50 0.00
C THR A 9 3.62 -21.48 1.04
N VAL A 10 4.11 -22.64 0.58
CA VAL A 10 4.84 -23.56 1.45
C VAL A 10 6.22 -22.95 1.72
N GLN A 11 6.52 -22.68 2.99
CA GLN A 11 7.73 -21.94 3.39
C GLN A 11 9.05 -22.67 3.08
N SER A 12 8.99 -23.96 2.76
CA SER A 12 10.14 -24.76 2.30
C SER A 12 10.31 -24.81 0.79
N ASP A 13 9.34 -24.29 0.01
CA ASP A 13 9.43 -24.29 -1.44
C ASP A 13 10.40 -23.22 -1.94
N THR A 14 10.89 -23.39 -3.17
CA THR A 14 11.69 -22.37 -3.82
C THR A 14 10.81 -21.22 -4.26
N HIS A 15 11.05 -20.02 -3.71
CA HIS A 15 10.41 -18.80 -4.18
C HIS A 15 11.14 -18.29 -5.43
N ALA A 16 10.52 -18.47 -6.60
CA ALA A 16 11.02 -18.02 -7.89
C ALA A 16 9.97 -17.15 -8.58
N ASN A 17 10.36 -16.28 -9.52
CA ASN A 17 9.42 -15.42 -10.25
C ASN A 17 8.63 -16.23 -11.30
N ILE A 18 7.68 -17.05 -10.84
CA ILE A 18 6.90 -17.99 -11.66
C ILE A 18 5.39 -17.68 -11.65
N GLY A 19 5.02 -16.48 -11.20
CA GLY A 19 3.64 -16.01 -11.09
C GLY A 19 3.07 -16.19 -9.69
N TYR A 20 1.84 -15.73 -9.47
CA TYR A 20 1.17 -15.79 -8.17
C TYR A 20 1.04 -17.23 -7.65
N PRO A 21 1.31 -17.49 -6.35
CA PRO A 21 1.71 -16.56 -5.28
C PRO A 21 3.22 -16.31 -5.16
N PHE A 22 4.04 -16.80 -6.08
CA PHE A 22 5.50 -16.64 -6.11
C PHE A 22 5.95 -15.35 -6.80
N THR A 23 5.39 -14.21 -6.38
CA THR A 23 5.74 -12.89 -6.90
C THR A 23 6.83 -12.22 -6.06
N PRO A 24 7.57 -11.23 -6.58
CA PRO A 24 8.43 -10.37 -5.77
C PRO A 24 7.63 -9.74 -4.61
N VAL A 25 8.29 -9.56 -3.46
CA VAL A 25 7.71 -8.94 -2.27
C VAL A 25 8.25 -7.52 -2.07
N LEU A 26 7.47 -6.69 -1.38
CA LEU A 26 7.89 -5.38 -0.91
C LEU A 26 8.27 -5.48 0.58
N VAL A 27 9.50 -5.10 0.90
CA VAL A 27 10.05 -5.12 2.26
C VAL A 27 10.28 -3.70 2.78
N ASP A 28 10.51 -3.58 4.07
CA ASP A 28 10.81 -2.31 4.76
C ASP A 28 9.72 -1.24 4.61
N ASN A 29 8.46 -1.66 4.44
CA ASN A 29 7.33 -0.75 4.22
C ASN A 29 7.07 0.10 5.47
N THR A 30 7.06 1.42 5.31
CA THR A 30 6.70 2.36 6.40
C THR A 30 5.55 3.30 6.00
N PRO A 31 4.84 3.90 6.97
CA PRO A 31 3.87 4.97 6.71
C PRO A 31 4.46 6.15 5.92
N GLU A 32 5.73 6.50 6.15
CA GLU A 32 6.41 7.60 5.45
C GLU A 32 6.63 7.28 3.97
N GLN A 33 7.12 6.08 3.64
CA GLN A 33 7.26 5.67 2.24
C GLN A 33 5.91 5.60 1.53
N PHE A 34 4.87 5.14 2.24
CA PHE A 34 3.52 5.15 1.70
C PHE A 34 3.02 6.58 1.42
N LYS A 35 3.30 7.53 2.33
CA LYS A 35 3.00 8.95 2.13
C LYS A 35 3.69 9.51 0.88
N GLU A 36 4.95 9.19 0.64
CA GLU A 36 5.66 9.62 -0.57
C GLU A 36 4.98 9.09 -1.84
N ALA A 37 4.53 7.82 -1.83
CA ALA A 37 3.75 7.27 -2.93
C ALA A 37 2.41 8.01 -3.12
N LEU A 38 1.71 8.35 -2.03
CA LEU A 38 0.48 9.13 -2.08
C LEU A 38 0.70 10.55 -2.63
N ILE A 39 1.82 11.21 -2.32
CA ILE A 39 2.19 12.51 -2.89
C ILE A 39 2.36 12.39 -4.40
N ALA A 40 3.09 11.38 -4.88
CA ALA A 40 3.26 11.15 -6.31
C ALA A 40 1.91 10.88 -7.01
N VAL A 41 1.00 10.18 -6.34
CA VAL A 41 -0.37 9.98 -6.84
C VAL A 41 -1.14 11.30 -6.90
N ARG A 42 -1.10 12.14 -5.86
CA ARG A 42 -1.75 13.46 -5.86
C ARG A 42 -1.21 14.34 -6.98
N ASP A 43 0.11 14.40 -7.14
CA ASP A 43 0.76 15.17 -8.21
C ASP A 43 0.35 14.67 -9.60
N TYR A 44 0.09 13.37 -9.76
CA TYR A 44 -0.44 12.81 -11.00
C TYR A 44 -1.89 13.24 -11.26
N LEU A 45 -2.75 13.18 -10.24
CA LEU A 45 -4.15 13.62 -10.35
C LEU A 45 -4.25 15.12 -10.67
N ASP A 46 -3.43 15.95 -10.02
CA ASP A 46 -3.46 17.41 -10.17
C ASP A 46 -3.02 17.89 -11.55
N ARG A 47 -2.39 17.03 -12.37
CA ARG A 47 -2.11 17.33 -13.79
C ARG A 47 -3.37 17.44 -14.65
N GLY A 48 -4.53 17.03 -14.14
CA GLY A 48 -5.82 17.20 -14.82
C GLY A 48 -5.97 16.38 -16.12
N GLN A 49 -5.19 15.31 -16.28
CA GLN A 49 -5.21 14.46 -17.48
C GLN A 49 -6.31 13.40 -17.45
N LEU A 50 -6.97 13.21 -16.32
CA LEU A 50 -8.03 12.22 -16.12
C LEU A 50 -9.40 12.90 -16.19
N SER A 51 -10.34 12.26 -16.90
CA SER A 51 -11.75 12.69 -16.92
C SER A 51 -12.41 12.57 -15.54
N THR A 52 -11.86 11.71 -14.67
CA THR A 52 -12.37 11.49 -13.31
C THR A 52 -11.18 11.19 -12.40
N PRO A 53 -10.77 12.12 -11.51
CA PRO A 53 -9.62 11.92 -10.63
C PRO A 53 -10.02 11.03 -9.44
N ILE A 54 -9.88 9.72 -9.61
CA ILE A 54 -10.16 8.72 -8.58
C ILE A 54 -8.91 7.88 -8.35
N VAL A 55 -8.67 7.52 -7.09
CA VAL A 55 -7.61 6.61 -6.66
C VAL A 55 -8.24 5.47 -5.88
N THR A 56 -7.84 4.25 -6.19
CA THR A 56 -8.15 3.07 -5.40
C THR A 56 -6.93 2.67 -4.59
N VAL A 57 -7.11 2.44 -3.30
CA VAL A 57 -6.06 1.90 -2.43
C VAL A 57 -6.42 0.46 -2.10
N ASN A 58 -5.59 -0.48 -2.56
CA ASN A 58 -5.59 -1.82 -2.00
C ASN A 58 -4.82 -1.73 -0.67
N SER A 59 -5.36 -2.12 0.47
CA SER A 59 -6.77 -2.41 0.77
C SER A 59 -7.09 -1.94 2.19
N TRP A 60 -8.34 -2.07 2.64
CA TRP A 60 -8.63 -1.84 4.05
C TRP A 60 -7.89 -2.84 4.95
N ASN A 61 -7.94 -4.14 4.65
CA ASN A 61 -7.54 -5.18 5.60
C ASN A 61 -7.02 -6.49 4.96
N GLU A 62 -6.30 -6.43 3.84
CA GLU A 62 -5.59 -7.59 3.27
C GLU A 62 -4.30 -7.86 4.05
N TRP A 63 -4.48 -8.36 5.28
CA TRP A 63 -3.39 -8.68 6.19
C TRP A 63 -2.46 -9.74 5.65
N THR A 64 -3.01 -10.74 4.94
CA THR A 64 -2.21 -11.89 4.46
C THR A 64 -1.27 -11.52 3.32
N GLU A 65 -1.41 -10.32 2.74
CA GLU A 65 -0.49 -9.78 1.72
C GLU A 65 0.24 -8.52 2.19
N GLY A 66 0.12 -8.16 3.48
CA GLY A 66 0.74 -6.94 4.03
C GLY A 66 0.21 -5.63 3.44
N SER A 67 -0.93 -5.69 2.74
CA SER A 67 -1.54 -4.58 2.02
C SER A 67 -2.78 -4.04 2.74
N TYR A 68 -2.62 -3.64 4.00
CA TYR A 68 -3.69 -3.15 4.87
C TYR A 68 -3.53 -1.66 5.25
N LEU A 69 -4.67 -1.01 5.49
CA LEU A 69 -4.79 0.32 6.11
C LEU A 69 -5.37 0.26 7.52
N GLU A 70 -5.99 -0.87 7.88
CA GLU A 70 -6.54 -1.11 9.20
C GLU A 70 -5.46 -0.86 10.27
N PRO A 71 -5.79 -0.15 11.36
CA PRO A 71 -4.79 0.16 12.38
C PRO A 71 -4.19 -1.11 12.99
N ASP A 72 -2.87 -1.12 13.13
CA ASP A 72 -2.11 -2.25 13.64
C ASP A 72 -1.49 -1.92 15.01
N THR A 73 -0.71 -2.85 15.57
CA THR A 73 0.01 -2.65 16.84
C THR A 73 1.41 -2.05 16.67
N VAL A 74 1.89 -1.85 15.45
CA VAL A 74 3.27 -1.42 15.11
C VAL A 74 3.29 0.05 14.68
N ASN A 75 2.51 0.39 13.66
CA ASN A 75 2.29 1.70 13.06
C ASN A 75 1.03 2.40 13.58
N GLY A 76 0.11 1.70 14.23
CA GLY A 76 -1.13 2.29 14.74
C GLY A 76 -1.97 2.91 13.61
N LEU A 77 -2.24 4.21 13.70
CA LEU A 77 -2.95 4.96 12.66
C LEU A 77 -2.06 5.47 11.53
N GLY A 78 -0.76 5.14 11.51
CA GLY A 78 0.23 5.78 10.64
C GLY A 78 -0.16 5.85 9.16
N TYR A 79 -0.68 4.77 8.59
CA TYR A 79 -1.12 4.76 7.19
C TYR A 79 -2.36 5.64 6.93
N LEU A 80 -3.29 5.73 7.88
CA LEU A 80 -4.47 6.58 7.78
C LEU A 80 -4.12 8.07 7.95
N GLU A 81 -3.21 8.39 8.86
CA GLU A 81 -2.71 9.76 9.01
C GLU A 81 -1.92 10.18 7.76
N ALA A 82 -1.14 9.29 7.13
CA ALA A 82 -0.50 9.56 5.85
C ALA A 82 -1.52 9.94 4.74
N ILE A 83 -2.64 9.20 4.64
CA ILE A 83 -3.73 9.53 3.70
C ILE A 83 -4.31 10.90 4.01
N LYS A 84 -4.61 11.16 5.29
CA LYS A 84 -5.20 12.42 5.76
C LYS A 84 -4.26 13.62 5.55
N GLU A 85 -2.96 13.46 5.71
CA GLU A 85 -1.99 14.51 5.43
C GLU A 85 -1.92 14.89 3.95
N VAL A 86 -2.08 13.91 3.05
CA VAL A 86 -1.98 14.15 1.60
C VAL A 86 -3.32 14.64 1.00
N PHE A 87 -4.44 14.03 1.40
CA PHE A 87 -5.75 14.23 0.79
C PHE A 87 -6.81 14.83 1.73
N GLY A 88 -6.51 15.01 3.02
CA GLY A 88 -7.45 15.55 3.99
C GLY A 88 -7.78 17.02 3.73
N ILE A 89 -9.05 17.38 3.89
CA ILE A 89 -9.50 18.77 3.82
C ILE A 89 -9.13 19.46 5.14
N ARG A 90 -8.37 20.57 5.06
CA ARG A 90 -8.19 21.45 6.22
C ARG A 90 -9.50 22.20 6.47
N LYS A 91 -10.07 22.04 7.66
CA LYS A 91 -11.20 22.86 8.13
C LYS A 91 -10.72 24.26 8.50
#